data_AF-A0A960NQV4-F1
#
_entry.id   AF-A0A960NQV4-F1
#
_cell.length_a   1.000
_cell.length_b   1.000
_cell.length_c   1.000
_cell.angle_alpha   90.00
_cell.angle_beta   90.00
_cell.angle_gamma   90.00
#
_symmetry.space_group_name_H-M   'P 1'
#
loop_
_entity.id
_entity.type
_entity.pdbx_description
1 polymer ?
#
loop_
_entity_poly.entity_id
_entity_poly.type
_entity_poly.pdbx_seq_one_letter_code
_entity_poly.pdbx_strand_id
1 'polypeptide(L)'
;MAAIRTRINGNAFWKARFESLVSKSGSTPRVHVAVFVEPYLQYIFNGTKTVESRFSVNRCAPFEQAAEGDIVLLKQSGGQLIGICQISHKWYYNMDPSKWKTIRDRFGGPLAITDASFWQRKRDACYASLFKISHVYRFEPLPFEKRDRRGWVILKETNRRQSYLFSS
;
A
#
# COMPACT_ATOMS: atom_id res chain seq x y z
N MET A 1 -8.33 -15.13 -5.50
CA MET A 1 -8.81 -13.76 -5.25
C MET A 1 -10.24 -13.74 -4.77
N ALA A 2 -10.87 -14.91 -4.55
CA ALA A 2 -12.29 -15.01 -4.27
C ALA A 2 -12.73 -14.16 -3.06
N ALA A 3 -12.08 -14.29 -1.90
CA ALA A 3 -12.48 -13.56 -0.70
C ALA A 3 -12.44 -12.03 -0.88
N ILE A 4 -11.38 -11.50 -1.50
CA ILE A 4 -11.26 -10.07 -1.81
C ILE A 4 -12.29 -9.68 -2.86
N ARG A 5 -12.46 -10.49 -3.91
CA ARG A 5 -13.42 -10.25 -5.00
C ARG A 5 -14.84 -10.11 -4.47
N THR A 6 -15.25 -10.96 -3.54
CA THR A 6 -16.54 -10.86 -2.85
C THR A 6 -16.69 -9.54 -2.11
N ARG A 7 -15.63 -9.08 -1.42
CA ARG A 7 -15.65 -7.83 -0.64
C ARG A 7 -15.65 -6.56 -1.49
N ILE A 8 -15.15 -6.62 -2.73
CA ILE A 8 -15.12 -5.46 -3.65
C ILE A 8 -16.23 -5.48 -4.70
N ASN A 9 -17.13 -6.48 -4.69
CA ASN A 9 -18.16 -6.64 -5.72
C ASN A 9 -19.14 -5.46 -5.80
N GLY A 10 -19.33 -4.74 -4.68
CA GLY A 10 -20.12 -3.51 -4.62
C GLY A 10 -19.45 -2.28 -5.23
N ASN A 11 -18.21 -2.39 -5.72
CA ASN A 11 -17.47 -1.28 -6.31
C ASN A 11 -17.18 -1.56 -7.79
N ALA A 12 -17.80 -0.78 -8.68
CA ALA A 12 -17.72 -0.98 -10.13
C ALA A 12 -16.28 -0.91 -10.68
N PHE A 13 -15.47 0.03 -10.16
CA PHE A 13 -14.07 0.16 -10.55
C PHE A 13 -13.28 -1.11 -10.22
N TRP A 14 -13.37 -1.58 -8.97
CA TRP A 14 -12.62 -2.75 -8.51
C TRP A 14 -13.12 -4.05 -9.14
N LYS A 15 -14.42 -4.18 -9.38
CA LYS A 15 -15.00 -5.29 -10.12
C LYS A 15 -14.39 -5.40 -11.52
N ALA A 16 -14.47 -4.32 -12.32
CA ALA A 16 -13.91 -4.28 -13.66
C ALA A 16 -12.39 -4.48 -13.67
N ARG A 17 -11.68 -3.91 -12.69
CA ARG A 17 -10.23 -4.06 -12.55
C ARG A 17 -9.85 -5.53 -12.36
N PHE A 18 -10.51 -6.24 -11.45
CA PHE A 18 -10.21 -7.65 -11.20
C PHE A 18 -10.62 -8.56 -12.35
N GLU A 19 -11.72 -8.27 -13.05
CA GLU A 19 -12.08 -8.99 -14.28
C GLU A 19 -11.01 -8.87 -15.36
N SER A 20 -10.44 -7.66 -15.53
CA SER A 20 -9.36 -7.42 -16.48
C SER A 20 -8.03 -8.13 -16.15
N LEU A 21 -7.81 -8.51 -14.88
CA LEU A 21 -6.63 -9.28 -14.46
C LEU A 21 -6.71 -10.73 -14.93
N VAL A 22 -7.91 -11.28 -15.03
CA VAL A 22 -8.14 -12.67 -15.44
C VAL A 22 -8.04 -12.81 -16.96
N SER A 23 -8.30 -11.74 -17.71
CA SER A 23 -8.48 -11.79 -19.17
C SER A 23 -7.26 -11.38 -20.01
N LYS A 24 -6.14 -10.92 -19.43
CA LYS A 24 -5.02 -10.32 -20.19
C LYS A 24 -3.72 -11.13 -20.14
N SER A 25 -3.06 -11.21 -21.31
CA SER A 25 -1.69 -11.75 -21.52
C SER A 25 -0.61 -10.66 -21.41
N GLY A 26 -0.70 -9.81 -20.37
CA GLY A 26 0.26 -8.74 -20.07
C GLY A 26 0.81 -8.87 -18.64
N SER A 27 1.70 -7.97 -18.22
CA SER A 27 2.20 -8.01 -16.84
C SER A 27 1.06 -7.75 -15.86
N THR A 28 0.69 -8.75 -15.07
CA THR A 28 -0.36 -8.62 -14.06
C THR A 28 0.12 -7.68 -12.94
N PRO A 29 -0.70 -6.67 -12.58
CA PRO A 29 -0.49 -5.87 -11.39
C PRO A 29 -0.16 -6.71 -10.17
N ARG A 30 0.88 -6.33 -9.46
CA ARG A 30 1.25 -7.01 -8.21
C ARG A 30 0.29 -6.60 -7.12
N VAL A 31 0.07 -7.52 -6.19
CA VAL A 31 -0.78 -7.30 -5.03
C VAL A 31 0.11 -7.19 -3.82
N HIS A 32 -0.06 -6.10 -3.10
CA HIS A 32 0.71 -5.75 -1.92
C HIS A 32 -0.20 -5.76 -0.71
N VAL A 33 0.37 -6.01 0.47
CA VAL A 33 -0.26 -5.76 1.75
C VAL A 33 0.57 -4.75 2.49
N ALA A 34 -0.03 -3.61 2.81
CA ALA A 34 0.59 -2.54 3.56
C ALA A 34 -0.09 -2.41 4.93
N VAL A 35 0.72 -2.33 5.99
CA VAL A 35 0.26 -2.18 7.37
C VAL A 35 0.25 -0.71 7.74
N PHE A 36 -0.89 -0.25 8.25
CA PHE A 36 -1.13 1.14 8.65
C PHE A 36 -1.48 1.21 10.13
N VAL A 37 -0.98 2.27 10.78
CA VAL A 37 -1.35 2.64 12.16
C VAL A 37 -2.32 3.81 12.12
N GLU A 38 -3.16 3.95 13.13
CA GLU A 38 -4.02 5.13 13.27
C GLU A 38 -3.21 6.36 13.71
N PRO A 39 -3.63 7.59 13.32
CA PRO A 39 -4.85 7.92 12.54
C PRO A 39 -4.66 7.85 11.01
N TYR A 40 -3.48 7.44 10.53
CA TYR A 40 -3.15 7.50 9.10
C TYR A 40 -3.99 6.58 8.22
N LEU A 41 -4.47 5.46 8.77
CA LEU A 41 -5.38 4.56 8.05
C LEU A 41 -6.74 5.24 7.82
N GLN A 42 -7.29 5.87 8.85
CA GLN A 42 -8.51 6.68 8.69
C GLN A 42 -8.29 7.87 7.74
N TYR A 43 -7.12 8.49 7.75
CA TYR A 43 -6.79 9.56 6.79
C TYR A 43 -6.75 9.07 5.34
N ILE A 44 -6.42 7.81 5.09
CA ILE A 44 -6.53 7.24 3.73
C ILE A 44 -7.99 7.11 3.34
N PHE A 45 -8.84 6.59 4.23
CA PHE A 45 -10.25 6.36 3.93
C PHE A 45 -11.06 7.63 3.74
N ASN A 46 -10.76 8.71 4.47
CA ASN A 46 -11.45 9.99 4.32
C ASN A 46 -10.83 10.89 3.23
N GLY A 47 -9.74 10.45 2.58
CA GLY A 47 -9.06 11.20 1.51
C GLY A 47 -8.10 12.30 1.98
N THR A 48 -7.89 12.48 3.29
CA THR A 48 -6.90 13.43 3.82
C THR A 48 -5.46 13.02 3.45
N LYS A 49 -5.15 11.73 3.53
CA LYS A 49 -3.87 11.14 3.13
C LYS A 49 -4.00 10.55 1.72
N THR A 50 -3.39 11.21 0.75
CA THR A 50 -3.42 10.82 -0.67
C THR A 50 -2.10 10.24 -1.18
N VAL A 51 -1.05 10.36 -0.37
CA VAL A 51 0.26 9.73 -0.62
C VAL A 51 0.63 8.84 0.55
N GLU A 52 1.07 7.62 0.25
CA GLU A 52 1.65 6.69 1.21
C GLU A 52 3.18 6.70 1.13
N SER A 53 3.87 6.62 2.27
CA SER A 53 5.35 6.65 2.31
C SER A 53 5.94 5.47 3.09
N ARG A 54 7.06 4.93 2.59
CA ARG A 54 7.90 3.96 3.31
C ARG A 54 9.34 4.41 3.28
N PHE A 55 9.91 4.58 4.48
CA PHE A 55 11.30 4.96 4.71
C PHE A 55 12.05 3.79 5.33
N SER A 56 13.24 3.49 4.83
CA SER A 56 14.06 2.36 5.26
C SER A 56 15.55 2.67 5.16
N VAL A 57 16.34 2.10 6.06
CA VAL A 57 17.81 2.06 5.95
C VAL A 57 18.23 1.07 4.85
N ASN A 58 17.48 -0.02 4.70
CA ASN A 58 17.77 -1.08 3.75
C ASN A 58 16.98 -0.91 2.45
N ARG A 59 17.58 -1.30 1.32
CA ARG A 59 16.90 -1.37 0.02
C ARG A 59 15.98 -2.59 -0.02
N CYS A 60 14.77 -2.45 0.51
CA CYS A 60 13.80 -3.55 0.63
C CYS A 60 12.40 -3.12 0.15
N ALA A 61 11.49 -4.10 -0.01
CA ALA A 61 10.13 -3.83 -0.44
C ALA A 61 9.47 -2.74 0.46
N PRO A 62 8.83 -1.72 -0.14
CA PRO A 62 8.43 -1.63 -1.54
C PRO A 62 9.40 -0.93 -2.51
N PHE A 63 10.59 -0.51 -2.06
CA PHE A 63 11.51 0.29 -2.87
C PHE A 63 11.86 -0.39 -4.20
N GLU A 64 11.56 0.29 -5.31
CA GLU A 64 11.70 -0.18 -6.70
C GLU A 64 10.97 -1.48 -7.06
N GLN A 65 10.13 -2.01 -6.17
CA GLN A 65 9.41 -3.28 -6.40
C GLN A 65 7.92 -3.07 -6.66
N ALA A 66 7.35 -1.96 -6.19
CA ALA A 66 5.99 -1.55 -6.53
C ALA A 66 5.97 -0.77 -7.86
N ALA A 67 4.88 -0.91 -8.61
CA ALA A 67 4.66 -0.26 -9.88
C ALA A 67 3.34 0.52 -9.91
N GLU A 68 3.22 1.44 -10.86
CA GLU A 68 1.92 2.04 -11.16
C GLU A 68 0.99 0.94 -11.67
N GLY A 69 -0.28 1.00 -11.26
CA GLY A 69 -1.23 -0.07 -11.57
C GLY A 69 -1.33 -1.15 -10.50
N ASP A 70 -0.32 -1.29 -9.64
CA ASP A 70 -0.32 -2.26 -8.54
C ASP A 70 -1.43 -1.99 -7.53
N ILE A 71 -1.85 -3.08 -6.88
CA ILE A 71 -2.95 -3.10 -5.92
C ILE A 71 -2.37 -3.19 -4.51
N VAL A 72 -2.87 -2.35 -3.60
CA VAL A 72 -2.45 -2.37 -2.20
C VAL A 72 -3.66 -2.68 -1.33
N LEU A 73 -3.59 -3.80 -0.61
CA LEU A 73 -4.52 -4.14 0.45
C LEU A 73 -4.11 -3.41 1.73
N LEU A 74 -5.06 -2.74 2.35
CA LEU A 74 -4.89 -1.91 3.53
C LEU A 74 -5.14 -2.76 4.77
N LYS A 75 -4.07 -3.09 5.49
CA LYS A 75 -4.13 -3.85 6.75
C LYS A 75 -4.01 -2.91 7.94
N GLN A 76 -4.93 -3.03 8.90
CA GLN A 76 -4.77 -2.39 10.20
C GLN A 76 -3.61 -3.04 10.98
N SER A 77 -2.79 -2.23 11.65
CA SER A 77 -1.77 -2.72 12.59
C SER A 77 -2.43 -3.56 13.68
N GLY A 78 -1.90 -4.77 13.93
CA GLY A 78 -2.53 -5.74 14.84
C GLY A 78 -3.88 -6.32 14.39
N GLY A 79 -4.53 -5.77 13.35
CA GLY A 79 -5.90 -6.09 12.95
C GLY A 79 -6.03 -6.76 11.58
N GLN A 80 -7.18 -6.55 10.93
CA GLN A 80 -7.60 -7.22 9.70
C GLN A 80 -7.24 -6.42 8.44
N LEU A 81 -7.47 -7.00 7.25
CA LEU A 81 -7.57 -6.23 6.01
C LEU A 81 -8.91 -5.52 6.00
N ILE A 82 -8.93 -4.22 5.75
CA ILE A 82 -10.15 -3.41 5.83
C ILE A 82 -10.34 -2.50 4.61
N GLY A 83 -9.43 -2.56 3.64
CA GLY A 83 -9.55 -1.76 2.43
C GLY A 83 -8.58 -2.12 1.33
N ILE A 84 -8.72 -1.44 0.21
CA ILE A 84 -7.92 -1.61 -1.00
C ILE A 84 -7.72 -0.24 -1.66
N CYS A 85 -6.57 -0.04 -2.29
CA CYS A 85 -6.32 1.09 -3.17
C CYS A 85 -5.40 0.68 -4.33
N GLN A 86 -5.25 1.57 -5.30
CA GLN A 86 -4.33 1.41 -6.42
C GLN A 86 -3.21 2.45 -6.33
N ILE A 87 -1.98 2.03 -6.64
CA ILE A 87 -0.86 2.95 -6.89
C ILE A 87 -1.09 3.62 -8.26
N SER A 88 -1.41 4.91 -8.24
CA SER A 88 -1.57 5.72 -9.45
C SER A 88 -0.26 6.36 -9.91
N HIS A 89 0.65 6.61 -8.99
CA HIS A 89 1.98 7.13 -9.31
C HIS A 89 3.00 6.76 -8.23
N LYS A 90 4.26 6.63 -8.60
CA LYS A 90 5.34 6.22 -7.69
C LYS A 90 6.56 7.14 -7.76
N TRP A 91 7.19 7.34 -6.61
CA TRP A 91 8.50 8.00 -6.50
C TRP A 91 9.43 7.19 -5.62
N TYR A 92 10.67 7.04 -6.07
CA TYR A 92 11.74 6.39 -5.31
C TYR A 92 12.90 7.37 -5.13
N TYR A 93 13.43 7.43 -3.91
CA TYR A 93 14.55 8.31 -3.57
C TYR A 93 15.63 7.51 -2.84
N ASN A 94 16.87 7.60 -3.34
CA ASN A 94 18.05 7.41 -2.50
C ASN A 94 18.21 8.71 -1.69
N MET A 95 18.24 8.60 -0.36
CA MET A 95 18.07 9.73 0.53
C MET A 95 19.36 10.51 0.69
N ASP A 96 19.24 11.82 0.53
CA ASP A 96 20.24 12.83 0.85
C ASP A 96 19.51 14.07 1.43
N PRO A 97 20.21 15.08 1.97
CA PRO A 97 19.57 16.27 2.53
C PRO A 97 18.62 17.00 1.56
N SER A 98 18.94 17.02 0.25
CA SER A 98 18.09 17.64 -0.77
C SER A 98 16.80 16.85 -1.01
N LYS A 99 16.85 15.51 -0.95
CA LYS A 99 15.65 14.65 -1.09
C LYS A 99 14.75 14.78 0.12
N TRP A 100 15.30 14.91 1.33
CA TRP A 100 14.50 15.20 2.52
C TRP A 100 13.72 16.50 2.38
N LYS A 101 14.37 17.58 1.94
CA LYS A 101 13.70 18.87 1.68
C LYS A 101 12.61 18.71 0.61
N THR A 102 12.95 18.09 -0.52
CA THR A 102 12.00 17.83 -1.61
C THR A 102 10.76 17.07 -1.11
N ILE A 103 10.95 16.03 -0.29
CA ILE A 103 9.86 15.21 0.20
C ILE A 103 8.95 16.02 1.15
N ARG A 104 9.53 16.80 2.06
CA ARG A 104 8.75 17.63 3.00
C ARG A 104 7.95 18.70 2.28
N ASP A 105 8.59 19.41 1.35
CA ASP A 105 7.96 20.52 0.62
C ASP A 105 6.84 20.02 -0.28
N ARG A 106 7.10 18.94 -1.05
CA ARG A 106 6.14 18.44 -2.04
C ARG A 106 5.05 17.56 -1.46
N PHE A 107 5.38 16.76 -0.45
CA PHE A 107 4.49 15.71 0.05
C PHE A 107 4.06 15.89 1.50
N GLY A 108 4.52 16.91 2.23
CA GLY A 108 4.13 17.15 3.62
C GLY A 108 2.62 17.16 3.84
N GLY A 109 1.89 17.92 3.02
CA GLY A 109 0.43 17.94 2.99
C GLY A 109 -0.17 16.58 2.59
N PRO A 110 0.10 16.06 1.37
CA PRO A 110 -0.45 14.78 0.90
C PRO A 110 -0.15 13.55 1.77
N LEU A 111 0.95 13.56 2.54
CA LEU A 111 1.28 12.50 3.50
C LEU A 111 0.47 12.59 4.80
N ALA A 112 -0.15 13.74 5.06
CA ALA A 112 -0.92 14.05 6.27
C ALA A 112 -0.16 13.69 7.56
N ILE A 113 1.13 14.03 7.63
CA ILE A 113 1.96 13.74 8.81
C ILE A 113 1.60 14.71 9.93
N THR A 114 0.94 14.20 10.97
CA THR A 114 0.54 14.98 12.15
C THR A 114 1.45 14.76 13.35
N ASP A 115 2.20 13.65 13.37
CA ASP A 115 3.16 13.37 14.43
C ASP A 115 4.45 14.18 14.23
N ALA A 116 4.69 15.14 15.13
CA ALA A 116 5.86 16.02 15.11
C ALA A 116 7.19 15.26 15.12
N SER A 117 7.24 14.07 15.73
CA SER A 117 8.45 13.25 15.83
C SER A 117 8.65 12.30 14.64
N PHE A 118 7.70 12.23 13.69
CA PHE A 118 7.78 11.35 12.52
C PHE A 118 9.10 11.51 11.77
N TRP A 119 9.45 12.75 11.41
CA TRP A 119 10.64 13.02 10.61
C TRP A 119 11.93 12.68 11.35
N GLN A 120 11.96 12.95 12.66
CA GLN A 120 13.11 12.60 13.49
C GLN A 120 13.31 11.09 13.57
N ARG A 121 12.25 10.30 13.70
CA ARG A 121 12.34 8.83 13.68
C ARG A 121 12.74 8.25 12.32
N LYS A 122 12.56 9.00 11.22
CA LYS A 122 12.91 8.55 9.88
C LYS A 122 14.24 9.09 9.37
N ARG A 123 14.93 9.93 10.15
CA ARG A 123 16.13 10.68 9.73
C ARG A 123 17.24 9.82 9.14
N ASP A 124 17.41 8.58 9.60
CA ASP A 124 18.48 7.68 9.19
C ASP A 124 18.10 6.82 7.96
N ALA A 125 16.92 7.04 7.37
CA ALA A 125 16.51 6.31 6.18
C ALA A 125 17.41 6.66 4.99
N CYS A 126 17.96 5.62 4.36
CA CYS A 126 18.74 5.72 3.11
C CYS A 126 17.85 5.63 1.87
N TYR A 127 16.62 5.12 2.02
CA TYR A 127 15.69 4.91 0.91
C TYR A 127 14.28 5.37 1.29
N ALA A 128 13.59 6.02 0.36
CA ALA A 128 12.18 6.36 0.48
C ALA A 128 11.38 5.92 -0.75
N SER A 129 10.22 5.32 -0.50
CA SER A 129 9.20 5.02 -1.51
C SER A 129 7.96 5.83 -1.20
N LEU A 130 7.44 6.57 -2.17
CA LEU A 130 6.19 7.30 -2.05
C LEU A 130 5.23 6.87 -3.16
N PHE A 131 3.96 6.71 -2.81
CA PHE A 131 2.93 6.24 -3.72
C PHE A 131 1.71 7.15 -3.65
N LYS A 132 1.34 7.76 -4.77
CA LYS A 132 0.02 8.38 -4.87
C LYS A 132 -1.01 7.28 -4.94
N ILE A 133 -1.92 7.25 -3.98
CA ILE A 133 -2.97 6.24 -3.91
C ILE A 133 -4.27 6.78 -4.50
N SER A 134 -5.03 5.90 -5.14
CA SER A 134 -6.29 6.21 -5.82
C SER A 134 -7.26 5.06 -5.66
N HIS A 135 -8.54 5.30 -5.98
CA HIS A 135 -9.60 4.30 -5.92
C HIS A 135 -9.64 3.61 -4.54
N VAL A 136 -9.45 4.39 -3.48
CA VAL A 136 -9.51 3.88 -2.11
C VAL A 136 -10.92 3.36 -1.85
N TYR A 137 -11.02 2.11 -1.42
CA TYR A 137 -12.28 1.49 -1.09
C TYR A 137 -12.16 0.75 0.24
N ARG A 138 -13.05 1.08 1.17
CA ARG A 138 -13.21 0.37 2.44
C ARG A 138 -14.20 -0.76 2.25
N PHE A 139 -13.89 -1.92 2.81
CA PHE A 139 -14.76 -3.09 2.78
C PHE A 139 -14.80 -3.73 4.18
N GLU A 140 -15.76 -4.64 4.39
CA GLU A 140 -15.89 -5.35 5.67
C GLU A 140 -14.57 -6.02 6.11
N PRO A 141 -14.22 -6.09 7.39
CA PRO A 141 -12.95 -6.68 7.81
C PRO A 141 -12.75 -8.12 7.33
N LEU A 142 -11.61 -8.39 6.69
CA LEU A 142 -11.20 -9.70 6.21
C LEU A 142 -10.00 -10.18 7.02
N PRO A 143 -10.10 -11.33 7.73
CA PRO A 143 -8.98 -11.89 8.46
C PRO A 143 -7.78 -12.11 7.56
N PHE A 144 -6.60 -11.75 8.06
CA PHE A 144 -5.35 -11.93 7.33
C PHE A 144 -4.23 -12.28 8.29
N GLU A 145 -3.80 -13.54 8.24
CA GLU A 145 -2.66 -13.99 9.03
C GLU A 145 -1.35 -13.43 8.47
N LYS A 146 -0.67 -12.65 9.31
CA LYS A 146 0.65 -12.12 9.02
C LYS A 146 1.55 -12.33 10.23
N ARG A 147 2.54 -13.21 10.10
CA ARG A 147 3.52 -13.46 11.17
C ARG A 147 4.83 -12.71 11.00
N ASP A 148 5.12 -12.20 9.81
CA ASP A 148 6.35 -11.42 9.59
C ASP A 148 6.15 -9.96 10.05
N ARG A 149 7.21 -9.37 10.62
CA ARG A 149 7.18 -8.01 11.21
C ARG A 149 7.26 -6.87 10.19
N ARG A 150 7.29 -7.15 8.88
CA ARG A 150 7.46 -6.11 7.86
C ARG A 150 6.16 -5.33 7.68
N GLY A 151 6.27 -4.01 7.58
CA GLY A 151 5.13 -3.12 7.32
C GLY A 151 4.59 -3.18 5.88
N TRP A 152 5.32 -3.84 4.96
CA TRP A 152 4.93 -4.02 3.56
C TRP A 152 5.32 -5.41 3.07
N VAL A 153 4.42 -6.08 2.36
CA VAL A 153 4.66 -7.41 1.77
C VAL A 153 4.09 -7.45 0.35
N ILE A 154 4.86 -7.98 -0.59
CA ILE A 154 4.38 -8.32 -1.93
C ILE A 154 3.86 -9.75 -1.88
N LEU A 155 2.59 -9.96 -2.22
CA LEU A 155 2.02 -11.29 -2.29
C LEU A 155 2.53 -12.01 -3.54
N LYS A 156 2.93 -13.27 -3.38
CA LYS A 156 3.30 -14.17 -4.47
C LYS A 156 2.32 -15.34 -4.46
N GLU A 157 1.94 -15.84 -5.63
CA GLU A 157 0.98 -16.95 -5.78
C GLU A 157 1.41 -18.22 -5.00
N THR A 158 2.72 -18.44 -4.85
CA THR A 158 3.26 -19.61 -4.14
C THR A 158 3.12 -19.56 -2.62
N ASN A 159 2.56 -18.50 -2.05
CA ASN A 159 2.41 -18.37 -0.61
C ASN A 159 1.21 -19.21 -0.11
N ARG A 160 1.42 -20.51 0.13
CA ARG A 160 0.38 -21.50 0.51
C ARG A 160 -0.55 -21.08 1.64
N ARG A 161 -0.11 -20.19 2.54
CA ARG A 161 -0.90 -19.69 3.69
C ARG A 161 -1.83 -18.52 3.37
N GLN A 162 -1.64 -17.90 2.21
CA GLN A 162 -2.49 -16.84 1.65
C GLN A 162 -3.29 -17.36 0.46
N SER A 163 -3.24 -18.68 0.22
CA SER A 163 -3.91 -19.34 -0.89
C SER A 163 -5.40 -19.04 -0.92
N TYR A 164 -6.10 -18.90 0.22
CA TYR A 164 -7.52 -18.52 0.24
C TYR A 164 -7.79 -17.12 -0.36
N LEU A 165 -6.80 -16.22 -0.32
CA LEU A 165 -6.87 -14.96 -1.05
C LEU A 165 -6.66 -15.16 -2.54
N PHE A 166 -6.20 -16.32 -3.00
CA PHE A 166 -5.87 -16.63 -4.40
C PHE A 166 -6.77 -17.72 -5.01
N SER A 167 -7.37 -18.59 -4.21
CA SER A 167 -8.28 -19.66 -4.66
C SER A 167 -9.50 -19.09 -5.37
N SER A 168 -9.88 -19.80 -6.44
CA SER A 168 -11.06 -19.60 -7.28
C SER A 168 -12.31 -20.14 -6.60
#